data_AF-A0A941I8B1-F1
#
_entry.id   AF-A0A941I8B1-F1
#
_cell.length_a   1.000
_cell.length_b   1.000
_cell.length_c   1.000
_cell.angle_alpha   90.00
_cell.angle_beta   90.00
_cell.angle_gamma   90.00
#
_symmetry.space_group_name_H-M   'P 1'
#
loop_
_entity.id
_entity.type
_entity.pdbx_description
1 polymer ?
#
loop_
_entity_poly.entity_id
_entity_poly.type
_entity_poly.pdbx_seq_one_letter_code
_entity_poly.pdbx_strand_id
1 'polypeptide(L)'
;MSGTIKKILEEQEKFRNLIKPHDQLTQSFKSIQDPISVSTAYKAIQKIEDWQKLLSSVSNSFSIKNEMDNIERQRQLLLGPIEEMRRLGFIDGNTPFQSEIDKILEDQARFRQQFRLPQPLELSAFAHIAMASDLTHTVMATEEKLKECFAEIRSPWVQIEEVNKSVVALSELVSIGRGIDIYPAYDQSLVCKLRSEFGDWRDVTMPPPEVLTNPILRTEFYRGQGFNFDLTHFTSPAFYESLRVGGLVSDDQSESLDDDGFGRNKEAHEVLHRFENAVRRFIEKVMREEFGPNWIVQRLPSGMYDSWQEKKQKAIKAGKPEFPLIDYADFTDYKAIIEKNENWNQVFKGIFGRKGDVQESFQRLFPIRISYAHARPITLEDALLLRVETKRILKAIGVVK
;
A
#
# COMPACT_ATOMS: atom_id res chain seq x y z
N MET A 1 -27.53 6.99 -38.34
CA MET A 1 -26.68 7.03 -37.12
C MET A 1 -26.48 8.49 -36.73
N SER A 2 -26.93 8.85 -35.52
CA SER A 2 -26.88 10.22 -34.99
C SER A 2 -25.44 10.74 -34.93
N GLY A 3 -25.22 12.03 -35.24
CA GLY A 3 -23.90 12.68 -35.17
C GLY A 3 -23.21 12.55 -33.82
N THR A 4 -23.99 12.35 -32.75
CA THR A 4 -23.49 12.07 -31.38
C THR A 4 -22.77 10.73 -31.28
N ILE A 5 -23.25 9.68 -31.96
CA ILE A 5 -22.63 8.34 -31.94
C ILE A 5 -21.30 8.36 -32.70
N LYS A 6 -21.23 9.12 -33.79
CA LYS A 6 -20.00 9.32 -34.55
C LYS A 6 -18.94 10.06 -33.72
N LYS A 7 -19.36 11.08 -32.97
CA LYS A 7 -18.47 11.85 -32.07
C LYS A 7 -17.93 10.99 -30.91
N ILE A 8 -18.77 10.13 -30.32
CA ILE A 8 -18.36 9.19 -29.26
C ILE A 8 -17.36 8.16 -29.80
N LEU A 9 -17.57 7.64 -31.00
CA LEU A 9 -16.64 6.69 -31.64
C LEU A 9 -15.30 7.35 -31.99
N GLU A 10 -15.32 8.60 -32.48
CA GLU A 10 -14.10 9.38 -32.75
C GLU A 10 -13.33 9.72 -31.46
N GLU A 11 -14.02 10.00 -30.35
CA GLU A 11 -13.41 10.22 -29.04
C GLU A 11 -12.85 8.92 -28.43
N GLN A 12 -13.55 7.78 -28.57
CA GLN A 12 -13.05 6.47 -28.14
C GLN A 12 -11.84 6.01 -28.98
N GLU A 13 -11.80 6.32 -30.27
CA GLU A 13 -10.68 5.98 -31.15
C GLU A 13 -9.46 6.87 -30.88
N LYS A 14 -9.68 8.16 -30.57
CA LYS A 14 -8.63 9.04 -30.01
C LYS A 14 -8.10 8.51 -28.68
N PHE A 15 -8.98 8.05 -27.78
CA PHE A 15 -8.59 7.47 -26.49
C PHE A 15 -7.82 6.15 -26.66
N ARG A 16 -8.24 5.25 -27.56
CA ARG A 16 -7.46 4.03 -27.90
C ARG A 16 -6.09 4.37 -28.48
N ASN A 17 -5.99 5.42 -29.30
CA ASN A 17 -4.70 5.84 -29.85
C ASN A 17 -3.80 6.52 -28.79
N LEU A 18 -4.38 7.11 -27.73
CA LEU A 18 -3.68 7.61 -26.55
C LEU A 18 -3.21 6.49 -25.60
N ILE A 19 -3.81 5.30 -25.68
CA ILE A 19 -3.43 4.11 -24.89
C ILE A 19 -2.36 3.26 -25.61
N LYS A 20 -2.18 3.38 -26.93
CA LYS A 20 -1.08 2.66 -27.64
C LYS A 20 0.34 2.88 -27.08
N PRO A 21 0.70 4.07 -26.55
CA PRO A 21 1.94 4.28 -25.80
C PRO A 21 2.03 3.46 -24.49
N HIS A 22 0.89 3.13 -23.87
CA HIS A 22 0.80 2.28 -22.68
C HIS A 22 1.26 0.84 -22.98
N ASP A 23 0.88 0.27 -24.13
CA ASP A 23 1.34 -1.07 -24.55
C ASP A 23 2.86 -1.11 -24.85
N GLN A 24 3.39 -0.01 -25.41
CA GLN A 24 4.82 0.17 -25.63
C GLN A 24 5.60 0.42 -24.32
N LEU A 25 4.97 1.08 -23.34
CA LEU A 25 5.43 1.21 -21.96
C LEU A 25 5.56 -0.18 -21.31
N THR A 26 4.53 -1.03 -21.39
CA THR A 26 4.55 -2.39 -20.86
C THR A 26 5.63 -3.26 -21.52
N GLN A 27 5.86 -3.13 -22.84
CA GLN A 27 6.98 -3.79 -23.53
C GLN A 27 8.37 -3.26 -23.11
N SER A 28 8.49 -1.96 -22.81
CA SER A 28 9.74 -1.36 -22.33
C SER A 28 10.06 -1.75 -20.89
N PHE A 29 9.06 -2.03 -20.06
CA PHE A 29 9.23 -2.52 -18.69
C PHE A 29 9.62 -4.00 -18.64
N LYS A 30 9.21 -4.81 -19.63
CA LYS A 30 9.56 -6.25 -19.74
C LYS A 30 11.06 -6.53 -19.91
N SER A 31 11.88 -5.55 -20.30
CA SER A 31 13.32 -5.70 -20.49
C SER A 31 14.18 -5.32 -19.26
N ILE A 32 13.58 -5.07 -18.09
CA ILE A 32 14.25 -4.55 -16.90
C ILE A 32 14.43 -5.67 -15.85
N GLN A 33 15.56 -6.38 -15.90
CA GLN A 33 15.91 -7.46 -14.96
C GLN A 33 16.99 -7.11 -13.91
N ASP A 34 17.53 -5.89 -13.89
CA ASP A 34 18.67 -5.53 -13.02
C ASP A 34 18.39 -4.35 -12.07
N PRO A 35 19.20 -4.18 -10.98
CA PRO A 35 19.04 -3.11 -10.00
C PRO A 35 19.02 -1.74 -10.69
N ILE A 36 18.15 -0.85 -10.22
CA ILE A 36 17.74 0.40 -10.86
C ILE A 36 18.96 1.17 -11.39
N SER A 37 19.26 1.00 -12.68
CA SER A 37 20.31 1.76 -13.34
C SER A 37 19.81 3.18 -13.60
N VAL A 38 20.71 4.16 -13.57
CA VAL A 38 20.44 5.58 -13.90
C VAL A 38 19.67 5.73 -15.22
N SER A 39 19.93 4.85 -16.19
CA SER A 39 19.22 4.73 -17.48
C SER A 39 17.73 4.41 -17.34
N THR A 40 17.35 3.65 -16.31
CA THR A 40 15.96 3.26 -16.04
C THR A 40 15.18 4.40 -15.39
N ALA A 41 15.79 5.10 -14.43
CA ALA A 41 15.22 6.32 -13.85
C ALA A 41 15.03 7.41 -14.92
N TYR A 42 16.04 7.58 -15.79
CA TYR A 42 15.97 8.50 -16.94
C TYR A 42 14.81 8.19 -17.90
N LYS A 43 14.61 6.92 -18.28
CA LYS A 43 13.47 6.52 -19.13
C LYS A 43 12.11 6.73 -18.47
N ALA A 44 12.03 6.66 -17.14
CA ALA A 44 10.80 6.96 -16.42
C ALA A 44 10.52 8.47 -16.39
N ILE A 45 11.54 9.27 -16.09
CA ILE A 45 11.45 10.75 -16.03
C ILE A 45 11.10 11.35 -17.40
N GLN A 46 11.79 10.92 -18.46
CA GLN A 46 11.54 11.40 -19.82
C GLN A 46 10.11 11.10 -20.28
N LYS A 47 9.56 9.94 -19.89
CA LYS A 47 8.17 9.57 -20.22
C LYS A 47 7.15 10.37 -19.40
N ILE A 48 7.42 10.72 -18.14
CA ILE A 48 6.55 11.60 -17.35
C ILE A 48 6.43 12.99 -18.02
N GLU A 49 7.52 13.51 -18.58
CA GLU A 49 7.49 14.79 -19.31
C GLU A 49 6.69 14.74 -20.60
N ASP A 50 6.82 13.66 -21.37
CA ASP A 50 6.02 13.47 -22.59
C ASP A 50 4.53 13.43 -22.26
N TRP A 51 4.16 12.79 -21.14
CA TRP A 51 2.80 12.79 -20.62
C TRP A 51 2.33 14.18 -20.16
N GLN A 52 3.17 14.95 -19.46
CA GLN A 52 2.84 16.32 -19.04
C GLN A 52 2.58 17.25 -20.22
N LYS A 53 3.41 17.18 -21.28
CA LYS A 53 3.21 17.95 -22.51
C LYS A 53 1.88 17.57 -23.17
N LEU A 54 1.55 16.28 -23.17
CA LEU A 54 0.32 15.77 -23.76
C LEU A 54 -0.93 16.21 -22.97
N LEU A 55 -0.86 16.21 -21.64
CA LEU A 55 -1.97 16.62 -20.75
C LEU A 55 -2.17 18.14 -20.72
N SER A 56 -1.10 18.93 -20.78
CA SER A 56 -1.19 20.40 -20.86
C SER A 56 -1.91 20.88 -22.14
N SER A 57 -1.99 20.03 -23.17
CA SER A 57 -2.71 20.32 -24.41
C SER A 57 -4.22 20.01 -24.36
N VAL A 58 -4.72 19.37 -23.30
CA VAL A 58 -6.12 18.96 -23.16
C VAL A 58 -6.72 19.66 -21.94
N SER A 59 -7.25 20.88 -22.11
CA SER A 59 -7.54 21.80 -20.98
C SER A 59 -8.93 21.68 -20.34
N ASN A 60 -9.67 20.56 -20.41
CA ASN A 60 -10.95 20.46 -19.70
C ASN A 60 -11.31 19.02 -19.29
N SER A 61 -11.35 18.76 -17.98
CA SER A 61 -12.29 17.87 -17.26
C SER A 61 -11.66 17.34 -15.96
N PHE A 62 -12.51 16.87 -15.04
CA PHE A 62 -12.20 16.17 -13.78
C PHE A 62 -11.11 15.09 -13.90
N SER A 63 -10.86 14.57 -15.11
CA SER A 63 -9.76 13.64 -15.42
C SER A 63 -8.37 14.26 -15.21
N ILE A 64 -8.19 15.57 -15.40
CA ILE A 64 -6.88 16.24 -15.31
C ILE A 64 -6.41 16.31 -13.86
N LYS A 65 -7.31 16.60 -12.92
CA LYS A 65 -6.96 16.68 -11.49
C LYS A 65 -6.46 15.31 -10.98
N ASN A 66 -7.20 14.25 -11.30
CA ASN A 66 -6.80 12.88 -10.96
C ASN A 66 -5.46 12.49 -11.60
N GLU A 67 -5.21 12.93 -12.84
CA GLU A 67 -3.95 12.65 -13.53
C GLU A 67 -2.77 13.47 -12.98
N MET A 68 -3.00 14.73 -12.57
CA MET A 68 -2.01 15.55 -11.89
C MET A 68 -1.66 14.97 -10.51
N ASP A 69 -2.67 14.53 -9.75
CA ASP A 69 -2.45 13.82 -8.49
C ASP A 69 -1.66 12.52 -8.72
N ASN A 70 -1.91 11.82 -9.83
CA ASN A 70 -1.16 10.62 -10.20
C ASN A 70 0.30 10.94 -10.54
N ILE A 71 0.55 11.99 -11.33
CA ILE A 71 1.90 12.45 -11.67
C ILE A 71 2.68 12.85 -10.42
N GLU A 72 2.03 13.53 -9.46
CA GLU A 72 2.67 13.91 -8.21
C GLU A 72 3.04 12.68 -7.36
N ARG A 73 2.16 11.68 -7.29
CA ARG A 73 2.46 10.38 -6.64
C ARG A 73 3.62 9.65 -7.31
N GLN A 74 3.67 9.65 -8.65
CA GLN A 74 4.76 9.05 -9.42
C GLN A 74 6.10 9.71 -9.09
N ARG A 75 6.11 11.03 -8.92
CA ARG A 75 7.30 11.78 -8.53
C ARG A 75 7.76 11.44 -7.12
N GLN A 76 6.83 11.33 -6.17
CA GLN A 76 7.17 10.94 -4.80
C GLN A 76 7.89 9.58 -4.70
N LEU A 77 7.59 8.64 -5.61
CA LEU A 77 8.25 7.32 -5.65
C LEU A 77 9.71 7.37 -6.11
N LEU A 78 10.08 8.40 -6.89
CA LEU A 78 11.42 8.56 -7.43
C LEU A 78 12.37 9.29 -6.47
N LEU A 79 11.84 9.93 -5.42
CA LEU A 79 12.60 10.78 -4.50
C LEU A 79 13.69 10.01 -3.74
N GLY A 80 13.35 8.88 -3.13
CA GLY A 80 14.32 8.07 -2.37
C GLY A 80 15.52 7.63 -3.20
N PRO A 81 15.29 6.99 -4.37
CA PRO A 81 16.37 6.67 -5.28
C PRO A 81 17.21 7.90 -5.70
N ILE A 82 16.58 9.05 -5.95
CA ILE A 82 17.29 10.27 -6.39
C ILE A 82 18.15 10.87 -5.27
N GLU A 83 17.62 10.95 -4.06
CA GLU A 83 18.30 11.53 -2.91
C GLU A 83 19.49 10.67 -2.47
N GLU A 84 19.36 9.35 -2.55
CA GLU A 84 20.48 8.42 -2.31
C GLU A 84 21.55 8.50 -3.40
N MET A 85 21.16 8.60 -4.68
CA MET A 85 22.12 8.83 -5.77
C MET A 85 22.92 10.13 -5.57
N ARG A 86 22.29 11.17 -5.00
CA ARG A 86 22.96 12.42 -4.66
C ARG A 86 23.89 12.23 -3.46
N ARG A 87 23.43 11.57 -2.38
CA ARG A 87 24.26 11.24 -1.21
C ARG A 87 25.52 10.44 -1.57
N LEU A 88 25.39 9.52 -2.52
CA LEU A 88 26.49 8.67 -2.99
C LEU A 88 27.39 9.36 -4.02
N GLY A 89 27.16 10.63 -4.36
CA GLY A 89 27.98 11.39 -5.30
C GLY A 89 27.84 10.95 -6.77
N PHE A 90 26.81 10.16 -7.10
CA PHE A 90 26.51 9.81 -8.50
C PHE A 90 25.93 10.98 -9.29
N ILE A 91 25.48 12.01 -8.58
CA ILE A 91 24.88 13.23 -9.12
C ILE A 91 25.67 14.42 -8.57
N ASP A 92 26.92 14.57 -9.04
CA ASP A 92 27.72 15.77 -8.83
C ASP A 92 28.21 16.30 -10.19
N GLY A 93 27.94 17.57 -10.48
CA GLY A 93 28.34 18.27 -11.70
C GLY A 93 27.20 18.65 -12.65
N ASN A 94 27.46 19.62 -13.55
CA ASN A 94 26.56 20.13 -14.62
C ASN A 94 26.17 19.05 -15.64
N THR A 95 25.53 17.98 -15.18
CA THR A 95 24.95 16.95 -16.04
C THR A 95 23.56 17.41 -16.49
N PRO A 96 23.10 17.00 -17.69
CA PRO A 96 21.72 17.26 -18.14
C PRO A 96 20.64 16.72 -17.18
N PHE A 97 21.02 15.79 -16.30
CA PHE A 97 20.15 15.15 -15.32
C PHE A 97 19.90 16.02 -14.08
N GLN A 98 20.82 16.91 -13.75
CA GLN A 98 20.70 17.78 -12.58
C GLN A 98 19.44 18.66 -12.67
N SER A 99 19.16 19.24 -13.84
CA SER A 99 17.97 20.06 -14.05
C SER A 99 16.67 19.27 -13.92
N GLU A 100 16.66 17.99 -14.25
CA GLU A 100 15.48 17.13 -14.10
C GLU A 100 15.24 16.79 -12.63
N ILE A 101 16.30 16.48 -11.89
CA ILE A 101 16.21 16.26 -10.45
C ILE A 101 15.77 17.53 -9.73
N ASP A 102 16.36 18.67 -10.07
CA ASP A 102 16.00 19.95 -9.46
C ASP A 102 14.53 20.27 -9.73
N LYS A 103 14.01 19.98 -10.92
CA LYS A 103 12.58 20.09 -11.23
C LYS A 103 11.71 19.17 -10.36
N ILE A 104 12.12 17.93 -10.14
CA ILE A 104 11.40 16.99 -9.25
C ILE A 104 11.37 17.51 -7.81
N LEU A 105 12.50 18.01 -7.31
CA LEU A 105 12.61 18.57 -5.96
C LEU A 105 11.83 19.89 -5.81
N GLU A 106 11.84 20.75 -6.83
CA GLU A 106 11.02 21.97 -6.88
C GLU A 106 9.53 21.64 -6.85
N ASP A 107 9.10 20.65 -7.63
CA ASP A 107 7.70 20.24 -7.65
C ASP A 107 7.26 19.59 -6.34
N GLN A 108 8.13 18.82 -5.67
CA GLN A 108 7.90 18.33 -4.31
C GLN A 108 7.76 19.50 -3.31
N ALA A 109 8.61 20.52 -3.43
CA ALA A 109 8.50 21.71 -2.60
C ALA A 109 7.17 22.43 -2.85
N ARG A 110 6.72 22.53 -4.10
CA ARG A 110 5.40 23.09 -4.45
C ARG A 110 4.27 22.26 -3.88
N PHE A 111 4.33 20.93 -3.95
CA PHE A 111 3.33 20.04 -3.35
C PHE A 111 3.25 20.29 -1.84
N ARG A 112 4.38 20.32 -1.13
CA ARG A 112 4.43 20.62 0.31
C ARG A 112 3.85 21.99 0.65
N GLN A 113 4.05 23.00 -0.20
CA GLN A 113 3.50 24.34 -0.01
C GLN A 113 1.97 24.41 -0.11
N GLN A 114 1.32 23.40 -0.69
CA GLN A 114 -0.14 23.30 -0.69
C GLN A 114 -0.71 22.92 0.68
N PHE A 115 0.15 22.46 1.61
CA PHE A 115 -0.24 22.05 2.94
C PHE A 115 0.24 23.05 3.99
N ARG A 116 -0.55 23.21 5.03
CA ARG A 116 -0.21 23.99 6.22
C ARG A 116 -0.54 23.22 7.49
N LEU A 117 0.00 23.71 8.59
CA LEU A 117 -0.51 23.33 9.89
C LEU A 117 -1.87 23.98 10.17
N PRO A 118 -2.77 23.27 10.88
CA PRO A 118 -3.98 23.88 11.40
C PRO A 118 -3.64 24.96 12.43
N GLN A 119 -4.42 26.03 12.47
CA GLN A 119 -4.38 26.98 13.58
C GLN A 119 -5.07 26.37 14.80
N PRO A 120 -4.63 26.67 16.04
CA PRO A 120 -5.23 26.09 17.24
C PRO A 120 -6.74 26.28 17.35
N LEU A 121 -7.27 27.41 16.86
CA LEU A 121 -8.70 27.72 16.85
C LEU A 121 -9.51 26.90 15.83
N GLU A 122 -8.86 26.36 14.79
CA GLU A 122 -9.52 25.55 13.77
C GLU A 122 -9.77 24.11 14.23
N LEU A 123 -8.97 23.60 15.18
CA LEU A 123 -9.00 22.20 15.58
C LEU A 123 -10.37 21.75 16.11
N SER A 124 -11.08 22.61 16.86
CA SER A 124 -12.42 22.30 17.33
C SER A 124 -13.42 22.18 16.17
N ALA A 125 -13.35 23.10 15.19
CA ALA A 125 -14.20 23.03 14.01
C ALA A 125 -13.89 21.79 13.16
N PHE A 126 -12.61 21.43 13.05
CA PHE A 126 -12.19 20.22 12.33
C PHE A 126 -12.69 18.95 13.01
N ALA A 127 -12.59 18.86 14.35
CA ALA A 127 -13.11 17.73 15.10
C ALA A 127 -14.63 17.59 14.89
N HIS A 128 -15.37 18.70 14.92
CA HIS A 128 -16.80 18.71 14.65
C HIS A 128 -17.15 18.19 13.24
N ILE A 129 -16.46 18.67 12.20
CA ILE A 129 -16.66 18.21 10.81
C ILE A 129 -16.40 16.70 10.69
N ALA A 130 -15.31 16.23 11.28
CA ALA A 130 -14.90 14.83 11.21
C ALA A 130 -15.83 13.88 11.95
N MET A 131 -16.53 14.34 12.99
CA MET A 131 -17.49 13.55 13.75
C MET A 131 -18.76 13.18 12.97
N ALA A 132 -18.94 13.72 11.76
CA ALA A 132 -19.99 13.27 10.86
C ALA A 132 -19.79 11.82 10.35
N SER A 133 -18.57 11.26 10.45
CA SER A 133 -18.32 9.86 10.11
C SER A 133 -18.68 8.91 11.26
N ASP A 134 -19.48 7.89 10.97
CA ASP A 134 -19.91 6.88 11.94
C ASP A 134 -18.74 6.16 12.62
N LEU A 135 -17.68 5.81 11.87
CA LEU A 135 -16.50 5.16 12.43
C LEU A 135 -15.78 6.12 13.38
N THR A 136 -15.54 7.35 12.94
CA THR A 136 -14.86 8.38 13.73
C THR A 136 -15.63 8.67 15.02
N HIS A 137 -16.94 8.88 14.92
CA HIS A 137 -17.81 9.08 16.07
C HIS A 137 -17.70 7.93 17.08
N THR A 138 -17.75 6.68 16.60
CA THR A 138 -17.73 5.51 17.49
C THR A 138 -16.36 5.28 18.13
N VAL A 139 -15.28 5.44 17.36
CA VAL A 139 -13.91 5.15 17.81
C VAL A 139 -13.35 6.27 18.69
N MET A 140 -13.58 7.53 18.32
CA MET A 140 -13.09 8.68 19.08
C MET A 140 -13.98 9.00 20.27
N ALA A 141 -15.27 8.66 20.21
CA ALA A 141 -16.32 8.92 21.21
C ALA A 141 -16.61 10.40 21.52
N THR A 142 -15.62 11.31 21.41
CA THR A 142 -15.75 12.73 21.76
C THR A 142 -14.89 13.61 20.85
N GLU A 143 -15.37 14.80 20.51
CA GLU A 143 -14.62 15.78 19.69
C GLU A 143 -13.27 16.14 20.34
N GLU A 144 -13.20 16.20 21.67
CA GLU A 144 -11.96 16.57 22.38
C GLU A 144 -10.83 15.55 22.13
N LYS A 145 -11.12 14.25 22.18
CA LYS A 145 -10.14 13.21 21.85
C LYS A 145 -9.63 13.31 20.42
N LEU A 146 -10.50 13.65 19.46
CA LEU A 146 -10.10 13.82 18.07
C LEU A 146 -9.26 15.10 17.87
N LYS A 147 -9.63 16.17 18.55
CA LYS A 147 -8.85 17.42 18.61
C LYS A 147 -7.45 17.20 19.19
N GLU A 148 -7.34 16.41 20.26
CA GLU A 148 -6.04 15.99 20.81
C GLU A 148 -5.21 15.23 19.76
N CYS A 149 -5.81 14.28 19.03
CA CYS A 149 -5.14 13.57 17.94
C CYS A 149 -4.63 14.54 16.85
N PHE A 150 -5.45 15.52 16.45
CA PHE A 150 -5.03 16.51 15.46
C PHE A 150 -3.88 17.40 15.96
N ALA A 151 -3.86 17.73 17.25
CA ALA A 151 -2.82 18.54 17.86
C ALA A 151 -1.47 17.79 18.00
N GLU A 152 -1.48 16.45 18.01
CA GLU A 152 -0.26 15.64 18.04
C GLU A 152 0.51 15.63 16.71
N ILE A 153 -0.15 15.98 15.61
CA ILE A 153 0.44 15.99 14.26
C ILE A 153 1.13 17.34 14.04
N ARG A 154 2.45 17.30 13.97
CA ARG A 154 3.35 18.45 13.90
C ARG A 154 3.78 18.78 12.48
N SER A 155 3.49 17.90 11.53
CA SER A 155 3.75 18.11 10.12
C SER A 155 2.56 18.72 9.37
N PRO A 156 2.77 19.58 8.34
CA PRO A 156 1.68 20.15 7.55
C PRO A 156 0.80 19.09 6.89
N TRP A 157 -0.49 19.13 7.20
CA TRP A 157 -1.46 18.10 6.77
C TRP A 157 -2.77 18.67 6.23
N VAL A 158 -3.06 19.95 6.46
CA VAL A 158 -4.27 20.60 5.94
C VAL A 158 -3.96 21.16 4.57
N GLN A 159 -4.59 20.62 3.52
CA GLN A 159 -4.49 21.19 2.18
C GLN A 159 -5.25 22.51 2.13
N ILE A 160 -4.60 23.57 1.62
CA ILE A 160 -5.14 24.94 1.62
C ILE A 160 -6.44 25.02 0.82
N GLU A 161 -6.54 24.32 -0.30
CA GLU A 161 -7.70 24.36 -1.20
C GLU A 161 -8.79 23.33 -0.84
N GLU A 162 -8.45 22.26 -0.12
CA GLU A 162 -9.37 21.15 0.21
C GLU A 162 -9.43 20.83 1.71
N VAL A 163 -9.55 21.85 2.55
CA VAL A 163 -9.51 21.74 4.03
C VAL A 163 -10.41 20.62 4.56
N ASN A 164 -11.70 20.60 4.21
CA ASN A 164 -12.65 19.59 4.71
C ASN A 164 -12.25 18.17 4.31
N LYS A 165 -11.67 18.01 3.12
CA LYS A 165 -11.24 16.72 2.60
C LYS A 165 -10.03 16.20 3.38
N SER A 166 -9.04 17.05 3.66
CA SER A 166 -7.91 16.68 4.53
C SER A 166 -8.37 16.32 5.94
N VAL A 167 -9.31 17.08 6.51
CA VAL A 167 -9.86 16.83 7.86
C VAL A 167 -10.56 15.48 7.93
N VAL A 168 -11.46 15.19 6.97
CA VAL A 168 -12.16 13.91 6.91
C VAL A 168 -11.17 12.77 6.71
N ALA A 169 -10.28 12.87 5.72
CA ALA A 169 -9.32 11.80 5.42
C ALA A 169 -8.39 11.49 6.59
N LEU A 170 -7.89 12.51 7.29
CA LEU A 170 -7.02 12.30 8.44
C LEU A 170 -7.79 11.68 9.61
N SER A 171 -9.01 12.16 9.86
CA SER A 171 -9.86 11.57 10.91
C SER A 171 -10.19 10.10 10.65
N GLU A 172 -10.43 9.73 9.38
CA GLU A 172 -10.68 8.36 8.96
C GLU A 172 -9.43 7.50 9.14
N LEU A 173 -8.26 8.00 8.73
CA LEU A 173 -7.00 7.29 8.90
C LEU A 173 -6.70 6.97 10.37
N VAL A 174 -6.86 7.96 11.26
CA VAL A 174 -6.68 7.77 12.72
C VAL A 174 -7.75 6.82 13.28
N SER A 175 -9.00 6.94 12.83
CA SER A 175 -10.11 6.10 13.29
C SER A 175 -10.02 4.66 12.82
N ILE A 176 -9.48 4.39 11.63
CA ILE A 176 -9.15 3.04 11.17
C ILE A 176 -8.14 2.40 12.13
N GLY A 177 -7.06 3.12 12.42
CA GLY A 177 -5.99 2.62 13.28
C GLY A 177 -6.47 2.26 14.68
N ARG A 178 -7.20 3.18 15.32
CA ARG A 178 -7.78 2.97 16.66
C ARG A 178 -8.95 2.00 16.64
N GLY A 179 -9.72 1.96 15.56
CA GLY A 179 -10.80 1.01 15.35
C GLY A 179 -10.30 -0.43 15.39
N ILE A 180 -9.12 -0.71 14.82
CA ILE A 180 -8.49 -2.03 14.90
C ILE A 180 -8.20 -2.43 16.35
N ASP A 181 -7.92 -1.48 17.26
CA ASP A 181 -7.65 -1.76 18.67
C ASP A 181 -8.94 -1.98 19.48
N ILE A 182 -10.00 -1.26 19.15
CA ILE A 182 -11.29 -1.33 19.86
C ILE A 182 -12.10 -2.56 19.43
N TYR A 183 -12.19 -2.81 18.12
CA TYR A 183 -13.03 -3.87 17.58
C TYR A 183 -12.29 -5.22 17.54
N PRO A 184 -13.02 -6.35 17.59
CA PRO A 184 -12.49 -7.63 17.11
C PRO A 184 -11.89 -7.47 15.70
N ALA A 185 -10.79 -8.17 15.40
CA ALA A 185 -10.01 -7.97 14.16
C ALA A 185 -10.83 -8.05 12.85
N TYR A 186 -11.90 -8.86 12.87
CA TYR A 186 -12.82 -9.08 11.75
C TYR A 186 -14.28 -8.75 12.13
N ASP A 187 -14.45 -7.73 12.97
CA ASP A 187 -15.76 -7.12 13.22
C ASP A 187 -16.39 -6.61 11.91
N GLN A 188 -17.70 -6.81 11.74
CA GLN A 188 -18.37 -6.52 10.47
C GLN A 188 -18.48 -5.03 10.17
N SER A 189 -18.64 -4.17 11.18
CA SER A 189 -18.70 -2.73 10.97
C SER A 189 -17.35 -2.21 10.50
N LEU A 190 -16.26 -2.68 11.13
CA LEU A 190 -14.91 -2.33 10.71
C LEU A 190 -14.58 -2.89 9.31
N VAL A 191 -14.92 -4.15 9.03
CA VAL A 191 -14.71 -4.77 7.70
C VAL A 191 -15.44 -4.00 6.60
N CYS A 192 -16.70 -3.61 6.83
CA CYS A 192 -17.47 -2.83 5.86
C CYS A 192 -16.82 -1.46 5.60
N LYS A 193 -16.34 -0.79 6.65
CA LYS A 193 -15.65 0.49 6.52
C LYS A 193 -14.31 0.35 5.80
N LEU A 194 -13.49 -0.65 6.15
CA LEU A 194 -12.25 -0.91 5.42
C LEU A 194 -12.50 -1.23 3.95
N ARG A 195 -13.63 -1.87 3.61
CA ARG A 195 -14.00 -2.13 2.22
C ARG A 195 -14.40 -0.85 1.48
N SER A 196 -15.07 0.09 2.12
CA SER A 196 -15.37 1.38 1.49
C SER A 196 -14.13 2.26 1.31
N GLU A 197 -13.15 2.12 2.20
CA GLU A 197 -11.92 2.93 2.18
C GLU A 197 -10.80 2.32 1.33
N PHE A 198 -10.63 0.99 1.33
CA PHE A 198 -9.52 0.32 0.63
C PHE A 198 -9.95 -0.41 -0.65
N GLY A 199 -11.22 -0.27 -1.01
CA GLY A 199 -11.82 -0.98 -2.12
C GLY A 199 -12.35 -2.38 -1.76
N ASP A 200 -13.09 -2.95 -2.71
CA ASP A 200 -13.70 -4.27 -2.59
C ASP A 200 -12.79 -5.36 -3.17
N TRP A 201 -12.31 -6.27 -2.32
CA TRP A 201 -11.32 -7.27 -2.72
C TRP A 201 -11.88 -8.68 -2.90
N ARG A 202 -13.18 -8.89 -2.67
CA ARG A 202 -13.80 -10.22 -2.58
C ARG A 202 -13.65 -11.05 -3.86
N ASP A 203 -13.84 -10.41 -5.02
CA ASP A 203 -13.83 -11.06 -6.33
C ASP A 203 -12.71 -10.54 -7.25
N VAL A 204 -11.59 -10.14 -6.64
CA VAL A 204 -10.46 -9.56 -7.37
C VAL A 204 -9.74 -10.60 -8.21
N THR A 205 -9.65 -10.32 -9.51
CA THR A 205 -8.70 -10.99 -10.39
C THR A 205 -7.35 -10.30 -10.26
N MET A 206 -6.37 -11.01 -9.69
CA MET A 206 -5.02 -10.47 -9.55
C MET A 206 -4.41 -10.20 -10.93
N PRO A 207 -3.92 -8.98 -11.18
CA PRO A 207 -3.24 -8.69 -12.42
C PRO A 207 -1.89 -9.42 -12.46
N PRO A 208 -1.27 -9.55 -13.64
CA PRO A 208 -0.03 -10.28 -13.77
C PRO A 208 1.12 -9.55 -13.03
N PRO A 209 2.19 -10.26 -12.63
CA PRO A 209 3.26 -9.70 -11.79
C PRO A 209 3.91 -8.43 -12.34
N GLU A 210 3.92 -8.22 -13.65
CA GLU A 210 4.46 -7.02 -14.30
C GLU A 210 3.67 -5.75 -13.91
N VAL A 211 2.35 -5.88 -13.71
CA VAL A 211 1.50 -4.79 -13.21
C VAL A 211 1.80 -4.55 -11.73
N LEU A 212 1.89 -5.62 -10.94
CA LEU A 212 2.09 -5.54 -9.50
C LEU A 212 3.49 -5.06 -9.10
N THR A 213 4.51 -5.26 -9.93
CA THR A 213 5.88 -4.78 -9.66
C THR A 213 6.10 -3.33 -10.10
N ASN A 214 5.23 -2.78 -10.95
CA ASN A 214 5.27 -1.38 -11.34
C ASN A 214 4.40 -0.55 -10.38
N PRO A 215 4.98 0.36 -9.59
CA PRO A 215 4.22 1.10 -8.58
C PRO A 215 3.13 2.00 -9.19
N ILE A 216 3.28 2.44 -10.43
CA ILE A 216 2.29 3.26 -11.12
C ILE A 216 1.07 2.40 -11.49
N LEU A 217 1.31 1.28 -12.17
CA LEU A 217 0.24 0.39 -12.59
C LEU A 217 -0.45 -0.27 -11.39
N ARG A 218 0.30 -0.49 -10.29
CA ARG A 218 -0.25 -0.97 -9.02
C ARG A 218 -1.15 0.08 -8.36
N THR A 219 -0.76 1.34 -8.34
CA THR A 219 -1.63 2.45 -7.88
C THR A 219 -2.91 2.54 -8.71
N GLU A 220 -2.83 2.45 -10.04
CA GLU A 220 -4.02 2.43 -10.90
C GLU A 220 -4.88 1.19 -10.68
N PHE A 221 -4.26 0.05 -10.38
CA PHE A 221 -5.00 -1.14 -9.97
C PHE A 221 -5.78 -0.91 -8.66
N TYR A 222 -5.18 -0.30 -7.64
CA TYR A 222 -5.87 0.07 -6.40
C TYR A 222 -7.02 1.05 -6.65
N ARG A 223 -6.83 2.01 -7.55
CA ARG A 223 -7.90 2.92 -8.02
C ARG A 223 -9.06 2.14 -8.62
N GLY A 224 -8.76 1.18 -9.49
CA GLY A 224 -9.76 0.29 -10.07
C GLY A 224 -10.54 -0.53 -9.04
N GLN A 225 -9.94 -0.82 -7.88
CA GLN A 225 -10.62 -1.50 -6.77
C GLN A 225 -11.47 -0.56 -5.89
N GLY A 226 -11.38 0.76 -6.08
CA GLY A 226 -12.09 1.75 -5.27
C GLY A 226 -11.34 2.20 -4.01
N PHE A 227 -10.00 2.14 -4.01
CA PHE A 227 -9.20 2.68 -2.92
C PHE A 227 -9.42 4.20 -2.77
N ASN A 228 -9.68 4.65 -1.53
CA ASN A 228 -9.80 6.05 -1.18
C ASN A 228 -8.42 6.69 -1.04
N PHE A 229 -8.05 7.42 -2.08
CA PHE A 229 -6.75 8.07 -2.20
C PHE A 229 -6.55 9.28 -1.31
N ASP A 230 -7.60 9.79 -0.69
CA ASP A 230 -7.49 10.91 0.23
C ASP A 230 -6.76 10.50 1.51
N LEU A 231 -6.84 9.21 1.88
CA LEU A 231 -6.14 8.62 3.03
C LEU A 231 -4.60 8.66 2.90
N THR A 232 -4.09 8.88 1.69
CA THR A 232 -2.65 8.98 1.41
C THR A 232 -2.28 10.33 0.79
N HIS A 233 -3.21 11.27 0.66
CA HIS A 233 -2.97 12.58 0.07
C HIS A 233 -2.49 13.58 1.12
N PHE A 234 -1.31 13.29 1.69
CA PHE A 234 -0.65 14.13 2.68
C PHE A 234 0.81 14.33 2.30
N THR A 235 1.49 15.24 3.00
CA THR A 235 2.95 15.19 3.06
C THR A 235 3.38 13.87 3.70
N SER A 236 4.47 13.26 3.23
CA SER A 236 5.00 12.01 3.80
C SER A 236 5.14 12.08 5.34
N PRO A 237 5.68 13.16 5.94
CA PRO A 237 5.76 13.25 7.41
C PRO A 237 4.39 13.23 8.09
N ALA A 238 3.42 14.00 7.57
CA ALA A 238 2.06 14.02 8.11
C ALA A 238 1.36 12.66 8.01
N PHE A 239 1.56 11.94 6.90
CA PHE A 239 1.03 10.59 6.73
C PHE A 239 1.53 9.64 7.83
N TYR A 240 2.84 9.58 8.06
CA TYR A 240 3.42 8.69 9.06
C TYR A 240 3.09 9.12 10.50
N GLU A 241 3.08 10.42 10.80
CA GLU A 241 2.60 10.92 12.09
C GLU A 241 1.13 10.52 12.32
N SER A 242 0.29 10.55 11.29
CA SER A 242 -1.10 10.10 11.37
C SER A 242 -1.20 8.59 11.64
N LEU A 243 -0.35 7.77 11.01
CA LEU A 243 -0.29 6.34 11.32
C LEU A 243 0.11 6.08 12.78
N ARG A 244 1.07 6.85 13.31
CA ARG A 244 1.52 6.78 14.71
C ARG A 244 0.40 7.18 15.68
N VAL A 245 -0.24 8.33 15.46
CA VAL A 245 -1.37 8.82 16.28
C VAL A 245 -2.58 7.86 16.23
N GLY A 246 -2.80 7.22 15.07
CA GLY A 246 -3.77 6.15 14.89
C GLY A 246 -3.37 4.81 15.51
N GLY A 247 -2.15 4.67 16.06
CA GLY A 247 -1.66 3.42 16.64
C GLY A 247 -1.32 2.33 15.62
N LEU A 248 -1.20 2.66 14.33
CA LEU A 248 -0.80 1.72 13.27
C LEU A 248 0.72 1.47 13.23
N VAL A 249 1.49 2.38 13.82
CA VAL A 249 2.94 2.33 13.93
C VAL A 249 3.33 2.60 15.37
N SER A 250 4.28 1.84 15.92
CA SER A 250 4.82 2.05 17.27
C SER A 250 5.85 3.18 17.27
N ASP A 251 6.03 3.88 18.40
CA ASP A 251 6.98 4.99 18.51
C ASP A 251 8.43 4.56 18.15
N ASP A 252 8.85 3.34 18.51
CA ASP A 252 10.17 2.78 18.15
C ASP A 252 10.39 2.61 16.62
N GLN A 253 9.30 2.59 15.84
CA GLN A 253 9.34 2.46 14.37
C GLN A 253 9.23 3.82 13.67
N SER A 254 9.02 4.91 14.42
CA SER A 254 8.85 6.25 13.88
C SER A 254 10.17 6.99 13.66
N GLU A 255 11.23 6.67 14.40
CA GLU A 255 12.53 7.35 14.28
C GLU A 255 13.29 6.97 12.99
N SER A 256 12.96 5.83 12.36
CA SER A 256 13.59 5.35 11.13
C SER A 256 12.85 5.73 9.85
N LEU A 257 11.80 6.55 9.95
CA LEU A 257 11.01 6.99 8.80
C LEU A 257 11.72 8.16 8.14
N ASP A 258 12.87 7.86 7.54
CA ASP A 258 13.47 8.76 6.57
C ASP A 258 12.40 9.10 5.52
N ASP A 259 12.22 10.38 5.26
CA ASP A 259 11.17 11.00 4.42
C ASP A 259 11.31 10.64 2.92
N ASP A 260 12.11 9.63 2.62
CA ASP A 260 12.50 9.23 1.30
C ASP A 260 11.91 7.84 0.94
N GLY A 261 11.76 7.56 -0.36
CA GLY A 261 11.18 6.30 -0.83
C GLY A 261 11.97 5.05 -0.42
N PHE A 262 13.23 5.19 0.02
CA PHE A 262 14.07 4.09 0.45
C PHE A 262 13.78 3.68 1.90
N GLY A 263 13.60 4.65 2.81
CA GLY A 263 13.15 4.42 4.18
C GLY A 263 11.86 3.59 4.22
N ARG A 264 10.90 3.92 3.34
CA ARG A 264 9.64 3.17 3.20
C ARG A 264 9.83 1.73 2.77
N ASN A 265 10.75 1.45 1.83
CA ASN A 265 11.03 0.09 1.39
C ASN A 265 11.62 -0.76 2.53
N LYS A 266 12.55 -0.18 3.29
CA LYS A 266 13.18 -0.85 4.44
C LYS A 266 12.15 -1.17 5.52
N GLU A 267 11.30 -0.21 5.86
CA GLU A 267 10.24 -0.40 6.84
C GLU A 267 9.25 -1.49 6.39
N ALA A 268 8.79 -1.43 5.14
CA ALA A 268 7.89 -2.44 4.58
C ALA A 268 8.52 -3.84 4.63
N HIS A 269 9.83 -3.95 4.37
CA HIS A 269 10.57 -5.19 4.51
C HIS A 269 10.53 -5.73 5.95
N GLU A 270 10.84 -4.90 6.95
CA GLU A 270 10.83 -5.30 8.36
C GLU A 270 9.43 -5.70 8.85
N VAL A 271 8.38 -5.01 8.41
CA VAL A 271 6.99 -5.33 8.75
C VAL A 271 6.55 -6.64 8.12
N LEU A 272 6.74 -6.82 6.81
CA LEU A 272 6.38 -8.07 6.12
C LEU A 272 7.15 -9.26 6.68
N HIS A 273 8.45 -9.11 6.93
CA HIS A 273 9.26 -10.21 7.46
C HIS A 273 8.78 -10.67 8.85
N ARG A 274 8.50 -9.72 9.76
CA ARG A 274 7.94 -10.04 11.08
C ARG A 274 6.55 -10.67 10.97
N PHE A 275 5.72 -10.13 10.08
CA PHE A 275 4.39 -10.65 9.80
C PHE A 275 4.42 -12.10 9.30
N GLU A 276 5.19 -12.41 8.26
CA GLU A 276 5.26 -13.76 7.70
C GLU A 276 5.79 -14.77 8.73
N ASN A 277 6.79 -14.40 9.52
CA ASN A 277 7.29 -15.24 10.61
C ASN A 277 6.23 -15.48 11.70
N ALA A 278 5.45 -14.46 12.05
CA ALA A 278 4.38 -14.59 13.04
C ALA A 278 3.26 -15.52 12.54
N VAL A 279 2.81 -15.33 11.30
CA VAL A 279 1.78 -16.18 10.66
C VAL A 279 2.28 -17.64 10.56
N ARG A 280 3.53 -17.85 10.13
CA ARG A 280 4.13 -19.20 10.04
C ARG A 280 4.12 -19.90 11.39
N ARG A 281 4.63 -19.24 12.44
CA ARG A 281 4.68 -19.79 13.80
C ARG A 281 3.29 -20.07 14.34
N PHE A 282 2.34 -19.19 14.06
CA PHE A 282 0.96 -19.36 14.46
C PHE A 282 0.34 -20.60 13.79
N ILE A 283 0.46 -20.73 12.46
CA ILE A 283 -0.05 -21.90 11.72
C ILE A 283 0.55 -23.19 12.27
N GLU A 284 1.88 -23.26 12.43
CA GLU A 284 2.54 -24.45 13.02
C GLU A 284 1.95 -24.80 14.38
N LYS A 285 1.81 -23.80 15.26
CA LYS A 285 1.27 -24.00 16.61
C LYS A 285 -0.15 -24.57 16.56
N VAL A 286 -1.09 -23.87 15.93
CA VAL A 286 -2.51 -24.25 16.01
C VAL A 286 -2.80 -25.55 15.26
N MET A 287 -2.10 -25.80 14.14
CA MET A 287 -2.26 -27.04 13.39
C MET A 287 -1.68 -28.25 14.15
N ARG A 288 -0.56 -28.06 14.85
CA ARG A 288 0.05 -29.10 15.69
C ARG A 288 -0.78 -29.39 16.94
N GLU A 289 -1.40 -28.37 17.53
CA GLU A 289 -2.33 -28.52 18.66
C GLU A 289 -3.57 -29.33 18.28
N GLU A 290 -4.18 -29.05 17.11
CA GLU A 290 -5.41 -29.74 16.68
C GLU A 290 -5.16 -31.14 16.08
N PHE A 291 -4.12 -31.28 15.23
CA PHE A 291 -3.90 -32.48 14.43
C PHE A 291 -2.64 -33.27 14.80
N GLY A 292 -1.89 -32.81 15.79
CA GLY A 292 -0.63 -33.43 16.20
C GLY A 292 0.54 -33.14 15.25
N PRO A 293 1.72 -33.73 15.50
CA PRO A 293 2.96 -33.41 14.80
C PRO A 293 2.96 -33.78 13.30
N ASN A 294 2.07 -34.69 12.88
CA ASN A 294 1.98 -35.16 11.50
C ASN A 294 1.05 -34.31 10.62
N TRP A 295 0.54 -33.19 11.14
CA TRP A 295 -0.38 -32.31 10.40
C TRP A 295 0.18 -31.86 9.04
N ILE A 296 1.50 -31.64 8.96
CA ILE A 296 2.18 -31.23 7.71
C ILE A 296 1.97 -32.24 6.57
N VAL A 297 1.84 -33.53 6.86
CA VAL A 297 1.61 -34.54 5.81
C VAL A 297 0.12 -34.66 5.49
N GLN A 298 -0.74 -34.51 6.50
CA GLN A 298 -2.16 -34.86 6.40
C GLN A 298 -3.05 -33.67 6.01
N ARG A 299 -2.67 -32.45 6.39
CA ARG A 299 -3.53 -31.27 6.38
C ARG A 299 -3.10 -30.20 5.40
N LEU A 300 -1.95 -30.33 4.74
CA LEU A 300 -1.60 -29.44 3.63
C LEU A 300 -2.52 -29.63 2.42
N PRO A 301 -2.72 -28.60 1.59
CA PRO A 301 -3.28 -28.72 0.25
C PRO A 301 -2.47 -29.69 -0.63
N SER A 302 -3.12 -30.25 -1.66
CA SER A 302 -2.50 -31.22 -2.57
C SER A 302 -1.25 -30.64 -3.27
N GLY A 303 -0.17 -31.43 -3.33
CA GLY A 303 1.09 -31.05 -3.96
C GLY A 303 1.97 -30.08 -3.16
N MET A 304 1.44 -29.45 -2.10
CA MET A 304 2.20 -28.50 -1.28
C MET A 304 3.33 -29.18 -0.50
N TYR A 305 3.06 -30.36 0.08
CA TYR A 305 4.07 -31.13 0.80
C TYR A 305 5.28 -31.46 -0.08
N ASP A 306 5.05 -31.97 -1.29
CA ASP A 306 6.11 -32.31 -2.24
C ASP A 306 6.87 -31.07 -2.68
N SER A 307 6.17 -29.96 -2.95
CA SER A 307 6.79 -28.67 -3.28
C SER A 307 7.72 -28.17 -2.17
N TRP A 308 7.29 -28.25 -0.91
CA TRP A 308 8.13 -27.86 0.23
C TRP A 308 9.34 -28.79 0.39
N GLN A 309 9.17 -30.09 0.19
CA GLN A 309 10.28 -31.05 0.20
C GLN A 309 11.29 -30.73 -0.91
N GLU A 310 10.83 -30.41 -2.12
CA GLU A 310 11.71 -29.99 -3.21
C GLU A 310 12.47 -28.69 -2.88
N LYS A 311 11.78 -27.68 -2.34
CA LYS A 311 12.40 -26.42 -1.88
C LYS A 311 13.48 -26.70 -0.82
N LYS A 312 13.19 -27.58 0.15
CA LYS A 312 14.12 -28.02 1.19
C LYS A 312 15.35 -28.72 0.62
N GLN A 313 15.15 -29.71 -0.25
CA GLN A 313 16.25 -30.44 -0.88
C GLN A 313 17.13 -29.53 -1.75
N LYS A 314 16.54 -28.57 -2.47
CA LYS A 314 17.30 -27.56 -3.23
C LYS A 314 18.15 -26.69 -2.31
N ALA A 315 17.62 -26.26 -1.16
CA ALA A 315 18.36 -25.45 -0.19
C ALA A 315 19.55 -26.21 0.42
N ILE A 316 19.35 -27.48 0.81
CA ILE A 316 20.41 -28.35 1.34
C ILE A 316 21.50 -28.56 0.30
N LYS A 317 21.13 -28.86 -0.96
CA LYS A 317 22.09 -28.99 -2.08
C LYS A 317 22.88 -27.70 -2.34
N ALA A 318 22.28 -26.54 -2.07
CA ALA A 318 22.95 -25.24 -2.16
C ALA A 318 23.79 -24.89 -0.92
N GLY A 319 23.99 -25.82 0.02
CA GLY A 319 24.78 -25.61 1.24
C GLY A 319 24.12 -24.75 2.31
N LYS A 320 22.80 -24.50 2.21
CA LYS A 320 22.06 -23.76 3.24
C LYS A 320 21.73 -24.67 4.41
N PRO A 321 21.62 -24.12 5.65
CA PRO A 321 21.16 -24.88 6.80
C PRO A 321 19.79 -25.53 6.56
N GLU A 322 19.60 -26.70 7.16
CA GLU A 322 18.33 -27.40 7.15
C GLU A 322 17.37 -26.78 8.18
N PHE A 323 16.14 -26.47 7.75
CA PHE A 323 15.09 -25.93 8.60
C PHE A 323 13.86 -26.86 8.64
N PRO A 324 12.94 -26.68 9.61
CA PRO A 324 11.62 -27.31 9.60
C PRO A 324 10.86 -27.09 8.28
N LEU A 325 9.99 -28.03 7.89
CA LEU A 325 9.39 -27.99 6.55
C LEU A 325 8.52 -26.74 6.31
N ILE A 326 7.85 -26.24 7.35
CA ILE A 326 7.03 -25.02 7.27
C ILE A 326 7.87 -23.76 6.98
N ASP A 327 9.18 -23.75 7.24
CA ASP A 327 10.06 -22.62 6.90
C ASP A 327 10.29 -22.46 5.40
N TYR A 328 9.91 -23.45 4.59
CA TYR A 328 9.92 -23.40 3.12
C TYR A 328 8.57 -22.95 2.52
N ALA A 329 7.58 -22.68 3.38
CA ALA A 329 6.31 -22.09 3.00
C ALA A 329 6.51 -20.65 2.50
N ASP A 330 5.74 -20.27 1.48
CA ASP A 330 5.64 -18.89 1.05
C ASP A 330 4.29 -18.26 1.42
N PHE A 331 4.16 -16.96 1.13
CA PHE A 331 2.97 -16.17 1.44
C PHE A 331 1.66 -16.78 0.91
N THR A 332 1.71 -17.41 -0.27
CA THR A 332 0.51 -18.01 -0.88
C THR A 332 0.12 -19.31 -0.19
N ASP A 333 1.09 -20.04 0.33
CA ASP A 333 0.86 -21.26 1.08
C ASP A 333 0.07 -21.01 2.36
N TYR A 334 0.35 -19.91 3.09
CA TYR A 334 -0.37 -19.56 4.32
C TYR A 334 -1.87 -19.40 4.05
N LYS A 335 -2.22 -18.62 3.02
CA LYS A 335 -3.61 -18.42 2.59
C LYS A 335 -4.25 -19.76 2.23
N ALA A 336 -3.59 -20.59 1.45
CA ALA A 336 -4.13 -21.88 1.02
C ALA A 336 -4.35 -22.86 2.20
N ILE A 337 -3.46 -22.87 3.20
CA ILE A 337 -3.59 -23.68 4.42
C ILE A 337 -4.79 -23.21 5.24
N ILE A 338 -4.93 -21.89 5.45
CA ILE A 338 -6.03 -21.28 6.20
C ILE A 338 -7.37 -21.58 5.52
N GLU A 339 -7.41 -21.49 4.18
CA GLU A 339 -8.62 -21.62 3.40
C GLU A 339 -9.09 -23.07 3.18
N LYS A 340 -8.22 -24.07 3.35
CA LYS A 340 -8.60 -25.47 3.15
C LYS A 340 -9.80 -25.82 4.03
N ASN A 341 -10.89 -26.30 3.43
CA ASN A 341 -12.20 -26.43 4.10
C ASN A 341 -12.14 -27.13 5.47
N GLU A 342 -11.39 -28.23 5.58
CA GLU A 342 -11.25 -28.96 6.84
C GLU A 342 -10.51 -28.14 7.91
N ASN A 343 -9.39 -27.52 7.53
CA ASN A 343 -8.59 -26.68 8.43
C ASN A 343 -9.39 -25.44 8.84
N TRP A 344 -10.13 -24.85 7.90
CA TRP A 344 -11.00 -23.71 8.16
C TRP A 344 -12.03 -24.05 9.24
N ASN A 345 -12.80 -25.13 9.04
CA ASN A 345 -13.89 -25.47 9.93
C ASN A 345 -13.43 -25.91 11.33
N GLN A 346 -12.27 -26.56 11.44
CA GLN A 346 -11.77 -27.10 12.71
C GLN A 346 -10.89 -26.12 13.48
N VAL A 347 -10.11 -25.28 12.79
CA VAL A 347 -9.08 -24.42 13.42
C VAL A 347 -9.39 -22.94 13.21
N PHE A 348 -9.47 -22.50 11.95
CA PHE A 348 -9.34 -21.07 11.64
C PHE A 348 -10.65 -20.27 11.73
N LYS A 349 -11.81 -20.91 11.61
CA LYS A 349 -13.12 -20.25 11.68
C LYS A 349 -13.36 -19.55 13.02
N GLY A 350 -12.94 -20.17 14.12
CA GLY A 350 -13.08 -19.56 15.46
C GLY A 350 -12.19 -18.34 15.66
N ILE A 351 -11.15 -18.19 14.85
CA ILE A 351 -10.11 -17.16 15.00
C ILE A 351 -10.41 -15.97 14.10
N PHE A 352 -10.73 -16.24 12.83
CA PHE A 352 -10.96 -15.20 11.82
C PHE A 352 -12.45 -14.90 11.57
N GLY A 353 -13.36 -15.72 12.08
CA GLY A 353 -14.80 -15.55 11.89
C GLY A 353 -15.25 -15.96 10.49
N ARG A 354 -15.28 -15.02 9.54
CA ARG A 354 -15.69 -15.28 8.15
C ARG A 354 -14.48 -15.49 7.27
N LYS A 355 -14.57 -16.49 6.39
CA LYS A 355 -13.46 -16.84 5.49
C LYS A 355 -13.13 -15.65 4.59
N GLY A 356 -14.13 -15.10 3.88
CA GLY A 356 -13.96 -13.97 2.96
C GLY A 356 -13.18 -12.79 3.56
N ASP A 357 -13.43 -12.44 4.81
CA ASP A 357 -12.83 -11.24 5.40
C ASP A 357 -11.30 -11.39 5.59
N VAL A 358 -10.80 -12.57 5.99
CA VAL A 358 -9.35 -12.84 6.03
C VAL A 358 -8.75 -13.04 4.64
N GLN A 359 -9.53 -13.59 3.69
CA GLN A 359 -9.09 -13.70 2.29
C GLN A 359 -8.80 -12.32 1.69
N GLU A 360 -9.67 -11.35 1.94
CA GLU A 360 -9.49 -9.96 1.51
C GLU A 360 -8.20 -9.35 2.07
N SER A 361 -7.89 -9.59 3.35
CA SER A 361 -6.62 -9.13 3.96
C SER A 361 -5.40 -9.70 3.21
N PHE A 362 -5.38 -11.01 2.94
CA PHE A 362 -4.27 -11.62 2.18
C PHE A 362 -4.23 -11.13 0.73
N GLN A 363 -5.39 -10.87 0.10
CA GLN A 363 -5.47 -10.33 -1.25
C GLN A 363 -4.90 -8.91 -1.33
N ARG A 364 -5.22 -8.03 -0.37
CA ARG A 364 -4.64 -6.66 -0.28
C ARG A 364 -3.13 -6.67 -0.05
N LEU A 365 -2.63 -7.63 0.74
CA LEU A 365 -1.20 -7.78 1.02
C LEU A 365 -0.40 -8.38 -0.14
N PHE A 366 -1.05 -9.10 -1.06
CA PHE A 366 -0.36 -9.84 -2.12
C PHE A 366 0.42 -8.95 -3.11
N PRO A 367 -0.14 -7.84 -3.65
CA PRO A 367 0.60 -6.86 -4.45
C PRO A 367 1.87 -6.32 -3.76
N ILE A 368 1.77 -6.07 -2.46
CA ILE A 368 2.85 -5.50 -1.63
C ILE A 368 3.96 -6.54 -1.47
N ARG A 369 3.59 -7.79 -1.18
CA ARG A 369 4.53 -8.91 -1.07
C ARG A 369 5.27 -9.18 -2.38
N ILE A 370 4.60 -9.09 -3.53
CA ILE A 370 5.26 -9.21 -4.84
C ILE A 370 6.27 -8.08 -5.04
N SER A 371 5.85 -6.83 -4.79
CA SER A 371 6.72 -5.65 -4.91
C SER A 371 7.98 -5.79 -4.04
N TYR A 372 7.78 -6.21 -2.79
CA TYR A 372 8.83 -6.53 -1.83
C TYR A 372 9.79 -7.60 -2.35
N ALA A 373 9.28 -8.75 -2.82
CA ALA A 373 10.10 -9.86 -3.30
C ALA A 373 10.99 -9.50 -4.50
N HIS A 374 10.61 -8.44 -5.24
CA HIS A 374 11.34 -7.90 -6.39
C HIS A 374 12.07 -6.58 -6.09
N ALA A 375 12.20 -6.18 -4.83
CA ALA A 375 12.83 -4.93 -4.40
C ALA A 375 12.31 -3.68 -5.17
N ARG A 376 11.00 -3.60 -5.34
CA ARG A 376 10.33 -2.50 -6.04
C ARG A 376 9.87 -1.41 -5.08
N PRO A 377 9.80 -0.14 -5.53
CA PRO A 377 9.32 0.96 -4.69
C PRO A 377 7.94 0.70 -4.11
N ILE A 378 7.80 0.96 -2.81
CA ILE A 378 6.56 0.90 -2.04
C ILE A 378 5.86 2.27 -2.10
N THR A 379 4.56 2.28 -2.38
CA THR A 379 3.74 3.51 -2.41
C THR A 379 3.18 3.84 -1.01
N LEU A 380 2.56 5.01 -0.83
CA LEU A 380 1.90 5.33 0.43
C LEU A 380 0.67 4.42 0.65
N GLU A 381 0.00 4.03 -0.43
CA GLU A 381 -1.12 3.08 -0.40
C GLU A 381 -0.64 1.71 0.05
N ASP A 382 0.49 1.24 -0.49
CA ASP A 382 1.11 -0.01 -0.05
C ASP A 382 1.44 0.06 1.45
N ALA A 383 2.03 1.17 1.91
CA ALA A 383 2.36 1.34 3.33
C ALA A 383 1.10 1.31 4.20
N LEU A 384 0.02 2.00 3.81
CA LEU A 384 -1.24 2.00 4.55
C LEU A 384 -1.87 0.60 4.60
N LEU A 385 -2.04 -0.05 3.45
CA LEU A 385 -2.59 -1.39 3.33
C LEU A 385 -1.77 -2.39 4.15
N LEU A 386 -0.44 -2.31 4.06
CA LEU A 386 0.46 -3.16 4.82
C LEU A 386 0.24 -3.00 6.32
N ARG A 387 0.26 -1.76 6.82
CA ARG A 387 0.14 -1.47 8.26
C ARG A 387 -1.21 -1.91 8.81
N VAL A 388 -2.29 -1.63 8.10
CA VAL A 388 -3.64 -2.03 8.54
C VAL A 388 -3.82 -3.54 8.51
N GLU A 389 -3.55 -4.19 7.37
CA GLU A 389 -3.86 -5.61 7.24
C GLU A 389 -2.93 -6.50 8.08
N THR A 390 -1.66 -6.13 8.22
CA THR A 390 -0.77 -6.86 9.14
C THR A 390 -1.20 -6.69 10.59
N LYS A 391 -1.54 -5.47 11.05
CA LYS A 391 -2.02 -5.25 12.43
C LYS A 391 -3.28 -6.07 12.72
N ARG A 392 -4.24 -6.09 11.79
CA ARG A 392 -5.49 -6.86 11.93
C ARG A 392 -5.25 -8.36 12.04
N ILE A 393 -4.46 -8.94 11.14
CA ILE A 393 -4.14 -10.37 11.19
C ILE A 393 -3.36 -10.68 12.47
N LEU A 394 -2.35 -9.88 12.81
CA LEU A 394 -1.55 -10.06 14.03
C LEU A 394 -2.40 -9.99 15.30
N LYS A 395 -3.42 -9.12 15.32
CA LYS A 395 -4.40 -9.06 16.40
C LYS A 395 -5.25 -10.33 16.45
N ALA A 396 -5.77 -10.78 15.31
CA ALA A 396 -6.57 -12.01 15.23
C ALA A 396 -5.82 -13.24 15.74
N ILE A 397 -4.51 -13.34 15.47
CA ILE A 397 -3.67 -14.46 15.91
C ILE A 397 -3.04 -14.25 17.31
N GLY A 398 -3.39 -13.16 18.00
CA GLY A 398 -2.98 -12.88 19.39
C GLY A 398 -1.53 -12.43 19.57
N VAL A 399 -0.89 -11.88 18.53
CA VAL A 399 0.49 -11.36 18.60
C VAL A 399 0.52 -9.90 19.07
N VAL A 400 -0.49 -9.10 18.70
CA VAL A 400 -0.69 -7.73 19.18
C VAL A 400 -2.04 -7.61 19.87
N LYS A 401 -2.16 -6.66 20.80
CA LYS A 401 -3.40 -6.44 21.57
C LYS A 401 -4.41 -5.62 20.80
#